data_AF-A0A1A9ASN0-F1
#
_entry.id   AF-A0A1A9ASN0-F1
#
_cell.length_a   1.000
_cell.length_b   1.000
_cell.length_c   1.000
_cell.angle_alpha   90.00
_cell.angle_beta   90.00
_cell.angle_gamma   90.00
#
_symmetry.space_group_name_H-M   'P 1'
#
loop_
_entity.id
_entity.type
_entity.pdbx_description
1 polymer ?
#
loop_
_entity_poly.entity_id
_entity_poly.type
_entity_poly.pdbx_seq_one_letter_code
_entity_poly.pdbx_strand_id
1 'polypeptide(L)'
;MVQQEGFSTGFNTEKLPSNEYKKILCKNDEIQKLEEGTSSVSDYDDCEKPVNEFYAAFKANHDILKTKCNNGNGPKCCRDVNYYLDRVTGIFKLSMLEDPDKEKLIKKVEVEWEPNLRAQNIYICDRKTDLDSTRKRCILQQLHDLKEDEEFILSFPQNYKEHLGKKWNKIISYTNSQPGNLFFKVENNSTGIIENYTNFLHSSDYICDNNLDDLNTDDITISRDVNSFINTISLDRISPNLGKSICYNKPYVDMLKYKALKIQRINNALSIGIALLGFFLIFIFLYDFSPLGNLLRRRSKKTIEVDENMNEEMPELYDKSENGKPYITYHSVSH
;
A
#
# COMPACT_ATOMS: atom_id res chain seq x y z
N MET A 1 -10.22 -4.10 -42.35
CA MET A 1 -10.79 -5.17 -41.50
C MET A 1 -9.79 -6.30 -41.50
N VAL A 2 -8.97 -6.40 -40.45
CA VAL A 2 -8.07 -7.55 -40.26
C VAL A 2 -8.87 -8.55 -39.44
N GLN A 3 -9.23 -9.69 -40.05
CA GLN A 3 -9.82 -10.81 -39.34
C GLN A 3 -8.77 -11.34 -38.37
N GLN A 4 -9.00 -11.18 -37.07
CA GLN A 4 -8.29 -11.96 -36.06
C GLN A 4 -8.68 -13.43 -36.26
N GLU A 5 -7.69 -14.28 -36.47
CA GLU A 5 -7.83 -15.73 -36.43
C GLU A 5 -8.37 -16.11 -35.05
N GLY A 6 -9.66 -16.44 -34.98
CA GLY A 6 -10.27 -16.89 -33.74
C GLY A 6 -9.61 -18.17 -33.27
N PHE A 7 -9.19 -18.21 -32.00
CA PHE A 7 -8.78 -19.42 -31.30
C PHE A 7 -9.91 -20.46 -31.42
N SER A 8 -9.79 -21.42 -32.35
CA SER A 8 -10.80 -22.46 -32.58
C SER A 8 -10.78 -23.59 -31.54
N THR A 9 -10.02 -23.43 -30.45
CA THR A 9 -9.91 -24.44 -29.39
C THR A 9 -10.35 -23.83 -28.07
N GLY A 10 -11.25 -24.52 -27.35
CA GLY A 10 -11.77 -24.08 -26.05
C GLY A 10 -10.68 -23.78 -25.01
N PHE A 11 -11.07 -23.11 -23.93
CA PHE A 11 -10.16 -22.69 -22.86
C PHE A 11 -9.36 -23.87 -22.30
N ASN A 12 -8.03 -23.80 -22.40
CA ASN A 12 -7.11 -24.77 -21.85
C ASN A 12 -6.02 -24.04 -21.07
N THR A 13 -5.96 -24.29 -19.76
CA THR A 13 -5.01 -23.63 -18.86
C THR A 13 -3.55 -23.93 -19.24
N GLU A 14 -3.24 -25.10 -19.81
CA GLU A 14 -1.88 -25.45 -20.23
C GLU A 14 -1.40 -24.67 -21.45
N LYS A 15 -2.34 -24.04 -22.19
CA LYS A 15 -2.04 -23.18 -23.33
C LYS A 15 -1.87 -21.70 -22.94
N LEU A 16 -2.12 -21.34 -21.68
CA LEU A 16 -1.89 -19.97 -21.20
C LEU A 16 -0.40 -19.62 -21.35
N PRO A 17 -0.05 -18.47 -21.96
CA PRO A 17 1.34 -18.01 -22.07
C PRO A 17 2.05 -17.93 -20.71
N SER A 18 1.33 -17.50 -19.67
CA SER A 18 1.84 -17.46 -18.30
C SER A 18 2.24 -18.83 -17.73
N ASN A 19 1.75 -19.93 -18.31
CA ASN A 19 2.05 -21.29 -17.88
C ASN A 19 3.22 -21.95 -18.64
N GLU A 20 3.90 -21.23 -19.55
CA GLU A 20 4.96 -21.80 -20.39
C GLU A 20 6.07 -22.49 -19.57
N TYR A 21 6.51 -21.87 -18.47
CA TYR A 21 7.55 -22.41 -17.59
C TYR A 21 6.95 -23.24 -16.46
N LYS A 22 5.78 -22.83 -15.95
CA LYS A 22 5.06 -23.53 -14.89
C LYS A 22 4.78 -25.00 -15.27
N LYS A 23 4.39 -25.28 -16.52
CA LYS A 23 4.17 -26.66 -17.03
C LYS A 23 5.44 -27.51 -17.13
N ILE A 24 6.62 -26.89 -17.24
CA ILE A 24 7.91 -27.59 -17.22
C ILE A 24 8.25 -27.93 -15.77
N LEU A 25 8.05 -26.96 -14.87
CA LEU A 25 8.40 -27.05 -13.48
C LEU A 25 7.54 -28.06 -12.70
N CYS A 26 6.24 -28.06 -12.95
CA CYS A 26 5.30 -28.92 -12.24
C CYS A 26 4.02 -29.14 -13.06
N LYS A 27 3.74 -30.40 -13.37
CA LYS A 27 2.55 -30.80 -14.12
C LYS A 27 1.31 -30.76 -13.23
N ASN A 28 0.14 -30.63 -13.84
CA ASN A 28 -1.13 -30.58 -13.12
C ASN A 28 -1.38 -31.86 -12.28
N ASP A 29 -0.99 -33.02 -12.80
CA ASP A 29 -1.15 -34.29 -12.08
C ASP A 29 -0.17 -34.42 -10.89
N GLU A 30 1.04 -33.85 -11.00
CA GLU A 30 2.05 -33.88 -9.92
C GLU A 30 1.58 -33.07 -8.70
N ILE A 31 1.10 -31.84 -8.90
CA ILE A 31 0.59 -31.01 -7.79
C ILE A 31 -0.71 -31.55 -7.21
N GLN A 32 -1.56 -32.16 -8.05
CA GLN A 32 -2.80 -32.81 -7.60
C GLN A 32 -2.51 -34.03 -6.73
N LYS A 33 -1.55 -34.88 -7.12
CA LYS A 33 -1.10 -36.03 -6.31
C LYS A 33 -0.57 -35.60 -4.95
N LEU A 34 0.21 -34.50 -4.90
CA LEU A 34 0.66 -33.94 -3.64
C LEU A 34 -0.53 -33.48 -2.78
N GLU A 35 -1.47 -32.75 -3.37
CA GLU A 35 -2.65 -32.26 -2.66
C GLU A 35 -3.51 -33.42 -2.11
N GLU A 36 -3.77 -34.45 -2.91
CA GLU A 36 -4.55 -35.62 -2.49
C GLU A 36 -3.85 -36.42 -1.39
N GLY A 37 -2.54 -36.64 -1.55
CA GLY A 37 -1.69 -37.37 -0.61
C GLY A 37 -1.37 -36.63 0.69
N THR A 38 -1.76 -35.36 0.81
CA THR A 38 -1.56 -34.56 2.04
C THR A 38 -2.89 -34.08 2.64
N SER A 39 -3.94 -33.90 1.84
CA SER A 39 -5.23 -33.37 2.33
C SER A 39 -6.11 -34.43 2.98
N SER A 40 -5.88 -35.72 2.71
CA SER A 40 -6.72 -36.84 3.17
C SER A 40 -6.14 -37.60 4.37
N VAL A 41 -4.95 -37.22 4.83
CA VAL A 41 -4.18 -37.95 5.84
C VAL A 41 -4.01 -37.10 7.11
N SER A 42 -4.12 -37.76 8.26
CA SER A 42 -3.91 -37.15 9.58
C SER A 42 -2.55 -37.50 10.19
N ASP A 43 -1.85 -38.50 9.65
CA ASP A 43 -0.52 -38.92 10.09
C ASP A 43 0.56 -38.43 9.12
N TYR A 44 1.69 -37.99 9.66
CA TYR A 44 2.84 -37.54 8.89
C TYR A 44 3.42 -38.67 8.03
N ASP A 45 3.46 -39.89 8.55
CA ASP A 45 4.09 -41.02 7.85
C ASP A 45 3.35 -41.36 6.53
N ASP A 46 2.03 -41.13 6.51
CA ASP A 46 1.20 -41.34 5.32
C ASP A 46 1.44 -40.28 4.23
N CYS A 47 1.87 -39.06 4.62
CA CYS A 47 2.15 -37.97 3.69
C CYS A 47 3.61 -37.91 3.23
N GLU A 48 4.53 -38.61 3.92
CA GLU A 48 5.97 -38.51 3.64
C GLU A 48 6.32 -38.97 2.22
N LYS A 49 5.74 -40.09 1.78
CA LYS A 49 5.95 -40.63 0.44
C LYS A 49 5.52 -39.65 -0.66
N PRO A 50 4.26 -39.17 -0.72
CA PRO A 50 3.85 -38.23 -1.77
C PRO A 50 4.63 -36.92 -1.73
N VAL A 51 5.01 -36.42 -0.54
CA VAL A 51 5.85 -35.22 -0.38
C VAL A 51 7.25 -35.43 -0.98
N ASN A 52 7.89 -36.56 -0.71
CA ASN A 52 9.23 -36.87 -1.23
C ASN A 52 9.23 -37.12 -2.74
N GLU A 53 8.22 -37.84 -3.25
CA GLU A 53 8.05 -38.07 -4.69
C GLU A 53 7.83 -36.76 -5.44
N PHE A 54 6.97 -35.88 -4.91
CA PHE A 54 6.76 -34.55 -5.47
C PHE A 54 8.07 -33.75 -5.53
N TYR A 55 8.81 -33.69 -4.42
CA TYR A 55 10.05 -32.92 -4.38
C TYR A 55 11.10 -33.43 -5.36
N ALA A 56 11.26 -34.75 -5.48
CA ALA A 56 12.19 -35.35 -6.42
C ALA A 56 11.85 -34.94 -7.88
N ALA A 57 10.56 -35.02 -8.25
CA ALA A 57 10.10 -34.58 -9.56
C ALA A 57 10.28 -33.08 -9.76
N PHE A 58 9.87 -32.25 -8.79
CA PHE A 58 9.98 -30.80 -8.84
C PHE A 58 11.43 -30.34 -9.00
N LYS A 59 12.38 -30.97 -8.29
CA LYS A 59 13.81 -30.69 -8.40
C LYS A 59 14.35 -31.06 -9.78
N ALA A 60 14.03 -32.25 -10.29
CA ALA A 60 14.46 -32.67 -11.62
C ALA A 60 13.91 -31.76 -12.73
N ASN A 61 12.63 -31.38 -12.62
CA ASN A 61 11.98 -30.43 -13.51
C ASN A 61 12.61 -29.04 -13.42
N HIS A 62 12.97 -28.59 -12.22
CA HIS A 62 13.68 -27.33 -12.01
C HIS A 62 15.05 -27.33 -12.69
N ASP A 63 15.81 -28.43 -12.60
CA ASP A 63 17.10 -28.55 -13.29
C ASP A 63 16.96 -28.45 -14.82
N ILE A 64 15.87 -28.96 -15.39
CA ILE A 64 15.53 -28.75 -16.80
C ILE A 64 15.17 -27.29 -17.06
N LEU A 65 14.30 -26.69 -16.24
CA LEU A 65 13.84 -25.31 -16.39
C LEU A 65 15.00 -24.31 -16.37
N LYS A 66 16.03 -24.52 -15.53
CA LYS A 66 17.21 -23.65 -15.45
C LYS A 66 17.77 -23.35 -16.84
N THR A 67 17.86 -24.32 -17.74
CA THR A 67 18.40 -24.09 -19.09
C THR A 67 17.70 -22.96 -19.87
N LYS A 68 16.42 -22.67 -19.55
CA LYS A 68 15.60 -21.61 -20.15
C LYS A 68 15.66 -20.26 -19.42
N CYS A 69 16.17 -20.23 -18.19
CA CYS A 69 16.21 -19.01 -17.36
C CYS A 69 17.37 -18.07 -17.70
N ASN A 70 18.20 -18.43 -18.67
CA ASN A 70 19.25 -17.58 -19.21
C ASN A 70 18.68 -16.43 -20.06
N ASN A 71 19.54 -15.47 -20.47
CA ASN A 71 19.20 -14.40 -21.42
C ASN A 71 18.03 -13.49 -21.00
N GLY A 72 17.95 -13.12 -19.72
CA GLY A 72 16.94 -12.18 -19.21
C GLY A 72 15.65 -12.84 -18.69
N ASN A 73 15.49 -14.15 -18.82
CA ASN A 73 14.30 -14.88 -18.33
C ASN A 73 14.37 -15.26 -16.83
N GLY A 74 15.49 -14.96 -16.17
CA GLY A 74 15.72 -15.24 -14.74
C GLY A 74 14.60 -14.72 -13.82
N PRO A 75 14.12 -13.47 -13.98
CA PRO A 75 13.00 -12.96 -13.19
C PRO A 75 11.72 -13.78 -13.34
N LYS A 76 11.34 -14.19 -14.56
CA LYS A 76 10.16 -15.04 -14.79
C LYS A 76 10.31 -16.40 -14.10
N CYS A 77 11.46 -17.05 -14.28
CA CYS A 77 11.75 -18.30 -13.58
C CYS A 77 11.70 -18.15 -12.05
N CYS A 78 12.21 -17.04 -11.51
CA CYS A 78 12.14 -16.76 -10.08
C CYS A 78 10.69 -16.67 -9.59
N ARG A 79 9.85 -15.91 -10.29
CA ARG A 79 8.43 -15.76 -9.95
C ARG A 79 7.72 -17.13 -9.98
N ASP A 80 7.89 -17.89 -11.05
CA ASP A 80 7.21 -19.18 -11.22
C ASP A 80 7.66 -20.23 -10.19
N VAL A 81 8.96 -20.30 -9.86
CA VAL A 81 9.46 -21.19 -8.79
C VAL A 81 8.89 -20.78 -7.43
N ASN A 82 8.94 -19.48 -7.11
CA ASN A 82 8.39 -18.98 -5.86
C ASN A 82 6.87 -19.23 -5.76
N TYR A 83 6.12 -19.11 -6.84
CA TYR A 83 4.70 -19.44 -6.89
C TYR A 83 4.43 -20.89 -6.44
N TYR A 84 5.17 -21.87 -6.96
CA TYR A 84 4.97 -23.27 -6.56
C TYR A 84 5.40 -23.53 -5.13
N LEU A 85 6.51 -22.95 -4.66
CA LEU A 85 6.92 -23.06 -3.25
C LEU A 85 5.82 -22.51 -2.32
N ASP A 86 5.27 -21.33 -2.65
CA ASP A 86 4.20 -20.70 -1.88
C ASP A 86 2.89 -21.49 -1.94
N ARG A 87 2.58 -22.11 -3.08
CA ARG A 87 1.43 -23.01 -3.26
C ARG A 87 1.57 -24.29 -2.43
N VAL A 88 2.74 -24.93 -2.44
CA VAL A 88 3.02 -26.11 -1.62
C VAL A 88 2.92 -25.78 -0.13
N THR A 89 3.48 -24.65 0.31
CA THR A 89 3.29 -24.17 1.68
C THR A 89 1.80 -24.02 2.02
N GLY A 90 0.98 -23.52 1.09
CA GLY A 90 -0.47 -23.45 1.25
C GLY A 90 -1.15 -24.81 1.36
N ILE A 91 -0.73 -25.79 0.57
CA ILE A 91 -1.22 -27.18 0.66
C ILE A 91 -0.93 -27.75 2.05
N PHE A 92 0.32 -27.64 2.53
CA PHE A 92 0.70 -28.16 3.85
C PHE A 92 -0.04 -27.47 5.00
N LYS A 93 -0.20 -26.14 4.94
CA LYS A 93 -0.97 -25.38 5.96
C LYS A 93 -2.45 -25.77 6.00
N LEU A 94 -3.02 -26.21 4.88
CA LEU A 94 -4.43 -26.59 4.76
C LEU A 94 -4.67 -28.09 4.91
N SER A 95 -3.62 -28.88 5.14
CA SER A 95 -3.72 -30.33 5.38
C SER A 95 -4.44 -30.63 6.70
N MET A 96 -4.90 -31.88 6.86
CA MET A 96 -5.53 -32.38 8.08
C MET A 96 -4.52 -32.81 9.16
N LEU A 97 -3.21 -32.63 8.91
CA LEU A 97 -2.15 -32.97 9.84
C LEU A 97 -2.23 -32.13 11.13
N GLU A 98 -1.66 -32.65 12.21
CA GLU A 98 -1.44 -31.86 13.42
C GLU A 98 -0.43 -30.72 13.16
N ASP A 99 -0.55 -29.63 13.91
CA ASP A 99 0.26 -28.43 13.68
C ASP A 99 1.79 -28.67 13.72
N PRO A 100 2.33 -29.53 14.62
CA PRO A 100 3.75 -29.88 14.60
C PRO A 100 4.21 -30.54 13.27
N ASP A 101 3.35 -31.35 12.66
CA ASP A 101 3.65 -32.04 11.41
C ASP A 101 3.54 -31.09 10.21
N LYS A 102 2.54 -30.19 10.23
CA LYS A 102 2.48 -29.08 9.26
C LYS A 102 3.75 -28.24 9.32
N GLU A 103 4.21 -27.88 10.51
CA GLU A 103 5.45 -27.12 10.70
C GLU A 103 6.68 -27.88 10.20
N LYS A 104 6.75 -29.19 10.44
CA LYS A 104 7.83 -30.03 9.93
C LYS A 104 7.89 -30.01 8.40
N LEU A 105 6.74 -30.14 7.72
CA LEU A 105 6.66 -30.06 6.26
C LEU A 105 7.03 -28.67 5.73
N ILE A 106 6.56 -27.60 6.36
CA ILE A 106 6.90 -26.22 5.97
C ILE A 106 8.40 -25.97 6.14
N LYS A 107 9.00 -26.40 7.27
CA LYS A 107 10.46 -26.33 7.48
C LYS A 107 11.22 -27.11 6.42
N LYS A 108 10.70 -28.24 5.94
CA LYS A 108 11.30 -28.99 4.83
C LYS A 108 11.36 -28.16 3.55
N VAL A 109 10.29 -27.43 3.20
CA VAL A 109 10.29 -26.51 2.04
C VAL A 109 11.33 -25.40 2.22
N GLU A 110 11.42 -24.81 3.40
CA GLU A 110 12.25 -23.63 3.65
C GLU A 110 13.74 -23.94 3.83
N VAL A 111 14.07 -25.06 4.50
CA VAL A 111 15.45 -25.40 4.89
C VAL A 111 16.08 -26.40 3.94
N GLU A 112 15.28 -27.27 3.30
CA GLU A 112 15.79 -28.29 2.40
C GLU A 112 15.50 -27.93 0.94
N TRP A 113 14.24 -27.72 0.57
CA TRP A 113 13.88 -27.61 -0.84
C TRP A 113 14.40 -26.32 -1.47
N GLU A 114 14.09 -25.18 -0.85
CA GLU A 114 14.46 -23.87 -1.38
C GLU A 114 15.99 -23.73 -1.55
N PRO A 115 16.84 -24.07 -0.55
CA PRO A 115 18.28 -23.97 -0.72
C PRO A 115 18.83 -24.94 -1.77
N ASN A 116 18.30 -26.16 -1.84
CA ASN A 116 18.75 -27.16 -2.83
C ASN A 116 18.36 -26.79 -4.26
N LEU A 117 17.19 -26.17 -4.45
CA LEU A 117 16.81 -25.61 -5.74
C LEU A 117 17.75 -24.46 -6.12
N ARG A 118 18.32 -23.75 -5.14
CA ARG A 118 19.18 -22.57 -5.36
C ARG A 118 20.69 -22.81 -5.37
N ALA A 119 21.17 -23.93 -4.84
CA ALA A 119 22.58 -24.19 -4.55
C ALA A 119 23.54 -24.11 -5.77
N GLN A 120 23.02 -23.95 -7.00
CA GLN A 120 23.80 -23.90 -8.25
C GLN A 120 23.20 -22.94 -9.30
N ASN A 121 22.44 -21.93 -8.89
CA ASN A 121 21.59 -21.19 -9.82
C ASN A 121 22.32 -20.15 -10.70
N ILE A 122 21.99 -20.21 -11.98
CA ILE A 122 22.24 -19.23 -13.05
C ILE A 122 21.41 -17.92 -12.92
N TYR A 123 20.45 -17.85 -11.99
CA TYR A 123 19.65 -16.65 -11.75
C TYR A 123 19.47 -16.41 -10.24
N ILE A 124 19.57 -15.14 -9.82
CA ILE A 124 19.37 -14.72 -8.44
C ILE A 124 17.87 -14.63 -8.18
N CYS A 125 17.43 -15.19 -7.05
CA CYS A 125 16.04 -15.16 -6.67
C CYS A 125 15.96 -15.26 -5.15
N ASP A 126 15.56 -14.16 -4.52
CA ASP A 126 15.43 -14.09 -3.07
C ASP A 126 13.99 -14.44 -2.67
N ARG A 127 13.83 -15.22 -1.60
CA ARG A 127 12.53 -15.58 -1.05
C ARG A 127 12.53 -15.44 0.47
N LYS A 128 11.99 -14.32 0.95
CA LYS A 128 11.60 -14.19 2.36
C LYS A 128 10.28 -14.95 2.59
N THR A 129 10.21 -15.72 3.67
CA THR A 129 9.10 -16.65 3.96
C THR A 129 7.94 -16.00 4.72
N ASP A 130 8.08 -14.74 5.14
CA ASP A 130 7.04 -14.04 5.86
C ASP A 130 5.78 -13.80 4.99
N LEU A 131 4.65 -13.59 5.67
CA LEU A 131 3.35 -13.42 5.01
C LEU A 131 3.33 -12.20 4.07
N ASP A 132 4.00 -11.11 4.44
CA ASP A 132 4.01 -9.88 3.64
C ASP A 132 4.75 -10.11 2.32
N SER A 133 5.95 -10.70 2.39
CA SER A 133 6.74 -11.07 1.22
C SER A 133 5.99 -12.05 0.31
N THR A 134 5.30 -13.03 0.86
CA THR A 134 4.46 -13.98 0.08
C THR A 134 3.34 -13.25 -0.66
N ARG A 135 2.62 -12.35 0.01
CA ARG A 135 1.53 -11.57 -0.62
C ARG A 135 2.07 -10.68 -1.75
N LYS A 136 3.21 -10.01 -1.54
CA LYS A 136 3.87 -9.20 -2.56
C LYS A 136 4.23 -10.01 -3.80
N ARG A 137 4.79 -11.22 -3.61
CA ARG A 137 5.09 -12.13 -4.72
C ARG A 137 3.82 -12.55 -5.47
N CYS A 138 2.72 -12.83 -4.78
CA CYS A 138 1.44 -13.17 -5.41
C CYS A 138 0.91 -12.02 -6.27
N ILE A 139 0.97 -10.78 -5.76
CA ILE A 139 0.57 -9.58 -6.50
C ILE A 139 1.42 -9.43 -7.76
N LEU A 140 2.75 -9.51 -7.62
CA LEU A 140 3.69 -9.38 -8.72
C LEU A 140 3.48 -10.47 -9.78
N GLN A 141 3.37 -11.74 -9.37
CA GLN A 141 3.08 -12.85 -10.26
C GLN A 141 1.78 -12.64 -11.02
N GLN A 142 0.71 -12.21 -10.34
CA GLN A 142 -0.59 -12.00 -10.97
C GLN A 142 -0.53 -10.89 -12.02
N LEU A 143 0.18 -9.78 -11.77
CA LEU A 143 0.34 -8.72 -12.77
C LEU A 143 1.00 -9.23 -14.06
N HIS A 144 2.08 -10.02 -13.91
CA HIS A 144 2.75 -10.62 -15.07
C HIS A 144 1.85 -11.62 -15.80
N ASP A 145 1.19 -12.52 -15.06
CA ASP A 145 0.33 -13.54 -15.66
C ASP A 145 -0.86 -12.91 -16.41
N LEU A 146 -1.44 -11.83 -15.86
CA LEU A 146 -2.52 -11.08 -16.54
C LEU A 146 -2.06 -10.44 -17.85
N LYS A 147 -0.83 -9.90 -17.89
CA LYS A 147 -0.29 -9.31 -19.12
C LYS A 147 0.05 -10.38 -20.16
N GLU A 148 0.65 -11.49 -19.73
CA GLU A 148 1.00 -12.59 -20.61
C GLU A 148 -0.25 -13.28 -21.19
N ASP A 149 -1.35 -13.36 -20.43
CA ASP A 149 -2.58 -14.05 -20.82
C ASP A 149 -3.67 -13.14 -21.42
N GLU A 150 -3.35 -11.88 -21.76
CA GLU A 150 -4.32 -10.85 -22.18
C GLU A 150 -5.28 -11.35 -23.29
N GLU A 151 -4.77 -11.99 -24.34
CA GLU A 151 -5.58 -12.52 -25.44
C GLU A 151 -6.55 -13.62 -24.98
N PHE A 152 -6.13 -14.47 -24.04
CA PHE A 152 -6.96 -15.52 -23.45
C PHE A 152 -8.02 -14.94 -22.52
N ILE A 153 -7.70 -13.89 -21.76
CA ILE A 153 -8.65 -13.19 -20.90
C ILE A 153 -9.77 -12.59 -21.75
N LEU A 154 -9.42 -11.92 -22.85
CA LEU A 154 -10.40 -11.33 -23.76
C LEU A 154 -11.30 -12.39 -24.41
N SER A 155 -10.73 -13.55 -24.76
CA SER A 155 -11.45 -14.63 -25.43
C SER A 155 -12.30 -15.49 -24.49
N PHE A 156 -11.87 -15.66 -23.23
CA PHE A 156 -12.47 -16.60 -22.27
C PHE A 156 -12.58 -16.00 -20.85
N PRO A 157 -13.21 -14.82 -20.67
CA PRO A 157 -13.15 -14.07 -19.40
C PRO A 157 -13.70 -14.87 -18.21
N GLN A 158 -14.82 -15.57 -18.39
CA GLN A 158 -15.43 -16.36 -17.31
C GLN A 158 -14.58 -17.58 -16.93
N ASN A 159 -14.07 -18.33 -17.90
CA ASN A 159 -13.22 -19.48 -17.64
C ASN A 159 -11.88 -19.06 -17.00
N TYR A 160 -11.33 -17.92 -17.42
CA TYR A 160 -10.12 -17.37 -16.82
C TYR A 160 -10.35 -16.98 -15.36
N LYS A 161 -11.48 -16.33 -15.04
CA LYS A 161 -11.86 -16.01 -13.66
C LYS A 161 -11.98 -17.26 -12.77
N GLU A 162 -12.58 -18.33 -13.28
CA GLU A 162 -12.65 -19.62 -12.58
C GLU A 162 -11.26 -20.24 -12.38
N HIS A 163 -10.37 -20.12 -13.37
CA HIS A 163 -8.98 -20.55 -13.26
C HIS A 163 -8.23 -19.78 -12.16
N LEU A 164 -8.38 -18.45 -12.08
CA LEU A 164 -7.76 -17.61 -11.05
C LEU A 164 -8.20 -18.04 -9.64
N GLY A 165 -9.49 -18.35 -9.46
CA GLY A 165 -10.00 -18.90 -8.20
C GLY A 165 -9.23 -20.16 -7.79
N LYS A 166 -9.10 -21.14 -8.69
CA LYS A 166 -8.36 -22.39 -8.41
C LYS A 166 -6.88 -22.14 -8.15
N LYS A 167 -6.26 -21.26 -8.93
CA LYS A 167 -4.83 -20.92 -8.87
C LYS A 167 -4.42 -20.34 -7.52
N TRP A 168 -5.22 -19.44 -6.97
CA TRP A 168 -4.85 -18.65 -5.79
C TRP A 168 -5.46 -19.14 -4.48
N ASN A 169 -6.55 -19.91 -4.52
CA ASN A 169 -7.31 -20.30 -3.33
C ASN A 169 -6.42 -20.79 -2.18
N LYS A 170 -5.55 -21.78 -2.44
CA LYS A 170 -4.66 -22.36 -1.42
C LYS A 170 -3.75 -21.33 -0.74
N ILE A 171 -3.21 -20.38 -1.51
CA ILE A 171 -2.33 -19.35 -0.96
C ILE A 171 -3.14 -18.31 -0.18
N ILE A 172 -4.28 -17.88 -0.72
CA ILE A 172 -5.16 -16.90 -0.07
C ILE A 172 -5.64 -17.43 1.29
N SER A 173 -6.01 -18.71 1.39
CA SER A 173 -6.56 -19.27 2.62
C SER A 173 -5.62 -19.14 3.82
N TYR A 174 -4.30 -19.25 3.62
CA TYR A 174 -3.34 -19.07 4.73
C TYR A 174 -2.74 -17.66 4.81
N THR A 175 -2.66 -16.94 3.69
CA THR A 175 -2.09 -15.58 3.68
C THR A 175 -3.10 -14.51 4.05
N ASN A 176 -4.40 -14.78 4.03
CA ASN A 176 -5.44 -13.82 4.37
C ASN A 176 -6.44 -14.36 5.41
N SER A 177 -5.97 -14.54 6.63
CA SER A 177 -6.76 -15.07 7.76
C SER A 177 -8.00 -14.25 8.13
N GLN A 178 -8.07 -12.97 7.71
CA GLN A 178 -9.26 -12.14 7.87
C GLN A 178 -9.68 -11.60 6.49
N PRO A 179 -10.61 -12.29 5.81
CA PRO A 179 -11.09 -11.88 4.50
C PRO A 179 -11.56 -10.42 4.48
N GLY A 180 -11.26 -9.70 3.39
CA GLY A 180 -11.76 -8.34 3.15
C GLY A 180 -10.94 -7.19 3.77
N ASN A 181 -10.13 -7.43 4.79
CA ASN A 181 -9.41 -6.37 5.52
C ASN A 181 -7.92 -6.26 5.14
N LEU A 182 -7.56 -6.57 3.90
CA LEU A 182 -6.19 -6.53 3.43
C LEU A 182 -6.13 -5.88 2.06
N PHE A 183 -5.47 -4.73 2.01
CA PHE A 183 -5.30 -3.92 0.80
C PHE A 183 -3.84 -3.82 0.46
N PHE A 184 -3.55 -3.56 -0.80
CA PHE A 184 -2.21 -3.23 -1.26
C PHE A 184 -2.23 -2.00 -2.14
N LYS A 185 -1.06 -1.36 -2.22
CA LYS A 185 -0.72 -0.30 -3.15
C LYS A 185 0.48 -0.78 -3.97
N VAL A 186 0.37 -0.72 -5.30
CA VAL A 186 1.53 -0.77 -6.21
C VAL A 186 1.77 0.63 -6.71
N GLU A 187 2.99 1.13 -6.59
CA GLU A 187 3.33 2.48 -7.03
C GLU A 187 4.77 2.56 -7.56
N ASN A 188 4.91 2.74 -8.88
CA ASN A 188 6.16 3.09 -9.54
C ASN A 188 5.93 4.21 -10.58
N ASN A 189 6.88 4.45 -11.48
CA ASN A 189 6.79 5.54 -12.46
C ASN A 189 5.63 5.40 -13.46
N SER A 190 5.12 4.19 -13.68
CA SER A 190 4.09 3.90 -14.68
C SER A 190 2.85 3.21 -14.12
N THR A 191 2.92 2.64 -12.92
CA THR A 191 1.87 1.78 -12.35
C THR A 191 1.42 2.31 -11.01
N GLY A 192 0.10 2.34 -10.81
CA GLY A 192 -0.58 2.90 -9.66
C GLY A 192 -1.86 2.14 -9.39
N ILE A 193 -1.81 1.16 -8.49
CA ILE A 193 -2.93 0.27 -8.19
C ILE A 193 -3.17 0.33 -6.69
N ILE A 194 -4.41 0.58 -6.27
CA ILE A 194 -4.87 0.33 -4.89
C ILE A 194 -6.03 -0.65 -4.97
N GLU A 195 -5.92 -1.80 -4.32
CA GLU A 195 -6.99 -2.81 -4.34
C GLU A 195 -6.96 -3.71 -3.10
N ASN A 196 -8.09 -4.36 -2.82
CA ASN A 196 -8.16 -5.48 -1.91
C ASN A 196 -7.39 -6.69 -2.46
N TYR A 197 -6.53 -7.28 -1.63
CA TYR A 197 -5.65 -8.38 -2.00
C TYR A 197 -6.39 -9.59 -2.60
N THR A 198 -7.49 -10.03 -1.97
CA THR A 198 -8.25 -11.19 -2.45
C THR A 198 -9.05 -10.86 -3.71
N ASN A 199 -9.66 -9.68 -3.78
CA ASN A 199 -10.40 -9.26 -4.97
C ASN A 199 -9.48 -9.19 -6.20
N PHE A 200 -8.28 -8.63 -6.02
CA PHE A 200 -7.28 -8.53 -7.08
C PHE A 200 -6.85 -9.90 -7.62
N LEU A 201 -6.51 -10.84 -6.74
CA LEU A 201 -6.08 -12.17 -7.18
C LEU A 201 -7.18 -12.96 -7.89
N HIS A 202 -8.45 -12.67 -7.63
CA HIS A 202 -9.59 -13.28 -8.33
C HIS A 202 -10.08 -12.50 -9.55
N SER A 203 -9.43 -11.39 -9.90
CA SER A 203 -9.85 -10.51 -11.00
C SER A 203 -8.84 -10.54 -12.15
N SER A 204 -9.37 -10.35 -13.35
CA SER A 204 -8.62 -10.17 -14.59
C SER A 204 -8.65 -8.73 -15.10
N ASP A 205 -9.15 -7.79 -14.30
CA ASP A 205 -9.44 -6.41 -14.74
C ASP A 205 -8.20 -5.50 -14.74
N TYR A 206 -7.04 -6.00 -14.28
CA TYR A 206 -5.83 -5.22 -14.02
C TYR A 206 -4.72 -5.48 -15.05
N ILE A 207 -5.08 -5.60 -16.33
CA ILE A 207 -4.11 -5.72 -17.42
C ILE A 207 -3.44 -4.35 -17.65
N CYS A 208 -2.11 -4.31 -17.58
CA CYS A 208 -1.32 -3.11 -17.75
C CYS A 208 -0.41 -3.22 -18.97
N ASP A 209 -0.46 -2.25 -19.89
CA ASP A 209 0.38 -2.19 -21.10
C ASP A 209 1.81 -1.65 -20.86
N ASN A 210 2.25 -1.64 -19.61
CA ASN A 210 3.49 -0.98 -19.21
C ASN A 210 4.63 -1.98 -19.04
N ASN A 211 5.85 -1.46 -18.91
CA ASN A 211 7.04 -2.26 -18.65
C ASN A 211 6.97 -2.85 -17.23
N LEU A 212 6.32 -4.02 -17.09
CA LEU A 212 6.25 -4.76 -15.82
C LEU A 212 7.63 -5.26 -15.37
N ASP A 213 8.63 -5.29 -16.25
CA ASP A 213 9.99 -5.74 -15.93
C ASP A 213 10.70 -4.83 -14.91
N ASP A 214 10.30 -3.56 -14.82
CA ASP A 214 10.83 -2.62 -13.84
C ASP A 214 10.13 -2.73 -12.47
N LEU A 215 9.04 -3.50 -12.39
CA LEU A 215 8.25 -3.65 -11.16
C LEU A 215 8.88 -4.69 -10.23
N ASN A 216 9.07 -4.32 -8.98
CA ASN A 216 9.58 -5.23 -7.95
C ASN A 216 8.70 -5.23 -6.69
N THR A 217 9.04 -6.07 -5.71
CA THR A 217 8.26 -6.21 -4.47
C THR A 217 8.36 -5.00 -3.53
N ASP A 218 9.33 -4.10 -3.71
CA ASP A 218 9.49 -2.88 -2.92
C ASP A 218 8.55 -1.78 -3.40
N ASP A 219 8.09 -1.84 -4.65
CA ASP A 219 7.02 -0.97 -5.18
C ASP A 219 5.64 -1.34 -4.60
N ILE A 220 5.55 -2.45 -3.85
CA ILE A 220 4.31 -2.96 -3.28
C ILE A 220 4.28 -2.65 -1.78
N THR A 221 3.22 -1.98 -1.34
CA THR A 221 2.93 -1.74 0.08
C THR A 221 1.63 -2.44 0.46
N ILE A 222 1.59 -3.10 1.61
CA ILE A 222 0.40 -3.80 2.11
C ILE A 222 -0.06 -3.15 3.41
N SER A 223 -1.38 -3.01 3.58
CA SER A 223 -1.98 -2.44 4.78
C SER A 223 -3.36 -3.04 5.04
N ARG A 224 -3.76 -3.10 6.30
CA ARG A 224 -5.15 -3.37 6.68
C ARG A 224 -6.02 -2.11 6.71
N ASP A 225 -5.39 -0.95 6.84
CA ASP A 225 -6.03 0.36 6.72
C ASP A 225 -5.68 0.97 5.37
N VAL A 226 -6.65 1.04 4.46
CA VAL A 226 -6.46 1.64 3.12
C VAL A 226 -6.10 3.13 3.19
N ASN A 227 -6.52 3.83 4.25
CA ASN A 227 -6.26 5.26 4.41
C ASN A 227 -4.79 5.53 4.74
N SER A 228 -4.06 4.55 5.28
CA SER A 228 -2.63 4.70 5.56
C SER A 228 -1.83 4.98 4.29
N PHE A 229 -2.30 4.53 3.12
CA PHE A 229 -1.68 4.79 1.83
C PHE A 229 -1.68 6.27 1.43
N ILE A 230 -2.59 7.10 1.97
CA ILE A 230 -2.58 8.56 1.74
C ILE A 230 -1.23 9.17 2.12
N ASN A 231 -0.61 8.66 3.16
CA ASN A 231 0.66 9.20 3.65
C ASN A 231 1.84 8.79 2.75
N THR A 232 1.77 7.63 2.11
CA THR A 232 2.87 7.06 1.32
C THR A 232 2.73 7.23 -0.18
N ILE A 233 1.54 7.55 -0.70
CA ILE A 233 1.30 7.78 -2.14
C ILE A 233 2.06 9.02 -2.62
N SER A 234 2.74 8.96 -3.76
CA SER A 234 3.57 10.06 -4.25
C SER A 234 2.84 10.89 -5.30
N LEU A 235 2.82 12.22 -5.13
CA LEU A 235 2.34 13.15 -6.16
C LEU A 235 3.43 13.44 -7.21
N ASP A 236 4.70 13.25 -6.87
CA ASP A 236 5.84 13.61 -7.71
C ASP A 236 6.19 12.50 -8.73
N ARG A 237 5.69 11.28 -8.51
CA ARG A 237 5.91 10.13 -9.41
C ARG A 237 5.05 10.16 -10.68
N ILE A 238 4.13 11.12 -10.79
CA ILE A 238 3.30 11.30 -11.99
C ILE A 238 4.11 12.07 -13.03
N SER A 239 4.86 11.36 -13.88
CA SER A 239 5.58 12.01 -14.97
C SER A 239 4.58 12.51 -16.03
N PRO A 240 4.55 13.82 -16.34
CA PRO A 240 3.64 14.38 -17.35
C PRO A 240 3.95 13.90 -18.78
N ASN A 241 5.10 13.23 -18.99
CA ASN A 241 5.61 12.85 -20.30
C ASN A 241 5.52 11.34 -20.61
N LEU A 242 4.82 10.53 -19.81
CA LEU A 242 4.85 9.06 -19.97
C LEU A 242 3.92 8.48 -21.05
N GLY A 243 3.18 9.27 -21.82
CA GLY A 243 2.39 8.77 -22.96
C GLY A 243 1.35 7.69 -22.60
N LYS A 244 1.04 6.79 -23.56
CA LYS A 244 0.03 5.71 -23.43
C LYS A 244 0.39 4.59 -22.43
N SER A 245 1.55 4.65 -21.78
CA SER A 245 2.07 3.59 -20.91
C SER A 245 1.91 3.91 -19.41
N ILE A 246 0.71 4.31 -18.99
CA ILE A 246 0.37 4.52 -17.58
C ILE A 246 -0.80 3.60 -17.21
N CYS A 247 -0.65 2.86 -16.12
CA CYS A 247 -1.63 1.90 -15.62
C CYS A 247 -2.08 2.31 -14.23
N TYR A 248 -3.10 3.18 -14.17
CA TYR A 248 -3.69 3.66 -12.93
C TYR A 248 -5.12 3.17 -12.77
N ASN A 249 -5.41 2.49 -11.66
CA ASN A 249 -6.78 2.12 -11.35
C ASN A 249 -7.53 3.28 -10.66
N LYS A 250 -8.86 3.25 -10.73
CA LYS A 250 -9.71 4.31 -10.18
C LYS A 250 -9.44 4.60 -8.69
N PRO A 251 -9.36 3.60 -7.79
CA PRO A 251 -9.00 3.82 -6.39
C PRO A 251 -7.68 4.58 -6.18
N TYR A 252 -6.64 4.26 -6.95
CA TYR A 252 -5.36 4.98 -6.89
C TYR A 252 -5.51 6.44 -7.32
N VAL A 253 -6.18 6.71 -8.43
CA VAL A 253 -6.43 8.08 -8.93
C VAL A 253 -7.27 8.90 -7.95
N ASP A 254 -8.31 8.31 -7.37
CA ASP A 254 -9.15 8.99 -6.39
C ASP A 254 -8.38 9.32 -5.12
N MET A 255 -7.47 8.44 -4.69
CA MET A 255 -6.56 8.68 -3.57
C MET A 255 -5.58 9.84 -3.85
N LEU A 256 -5.01 9.90 -5.05
CA LEU A 256 -4.16 11.02 -5.49
C LEU A 256 -4.91 12.35 -5.46
N LYS A 257 -6.13 12.38 -6.02
CA LYS A 257 -7.00 13.57 -6.01
C LYS A 257 -7.31 14.01 -4.59
N TYR A 258 -7.64 13.07 -3.70
CA TYR A 258 -7.91 13.37 -2.30
C TYR A 258 -6.68 13.99 -1.61
N LYS A 259 -5.48 13.42 -1.80
CA LYS A 259 -4.24 13.98 -1.24
C LYS A 259 -3.93 15.37 -1.78
N ALA A 260 -4.07 15.57 -3.10
CA ALA A 260 -3.86 16.87 -3.74
C ALA A 260 -4.84 17.93 -3.20
N LEU A 261 -6.13 17.61 -3.09
CA LEU A 261 -7.14 18.50 -2.51
C LEU A 261 -6.83 18.84 -1.05
N LYS A 262 -6.38 17.87 -0.25
CA LYS A 262 -5.99 18.10 1.15
C LYS A 262 -4.82 19.08 1.26
N ILE A 263 -3.78 18.90 0.43
CA ILE A 263 -2.63 19.81 0.38
C ILE A 263 -3.07 21.21 -0.08
N GLN A 264 -3.89 21.30 -1.12
CA GLN A 264 -4.41 22.57 -1.61
C GLN A 264 -5.22 23.30 -0.54
N ARG A 265 -6.08 22.62 0.21
CA ARG A 265 -6.85 23.22 1.32
C ARG A 265 -5.95 23.75 2.42
N ILE A 266 -4.92 22.99 2.82
CA ILE A 266 -3.95 23.42 3.83
C ILE A 266 -3.18 24.66 3.34
N ASN A 267 -2.71 24.65 2.10
CA ASN A 267 -1.99 25.79 1.52
C ASN A 267 -2.87 27.04 1.42
N ASN A 268 -4.14 26.89 1.02
CA ASN A 268 -5.10 28.00 1.00
C ASN A 268 -5.36 28.55 2.41
N ALA A 269 -5.57 27.69 3.40
CA ALA A 269 -5.76 28.11 4.80
C ALA A 269 -4.52 28.82 5.36
N LEU A 270 -3.31 28.31 5.05
CA LEU A 270 -2.05 28.94 5.42
C LEU A 270 -1.90 30.32 4.77
N SER A 271 -2.19 30.43 3.47
CA SER A 271 -2.14 31.69 2.73
C SER A 271 -3.11 32.72 3.29
N ILE A 272 -4.34 32.31 3.65
CA ILE A 272 -5.33 33.19 4.30
C ILE A 272 -4.82 33.63 5.67
N GLY A 273 -4.28 32.70 6.47
CA GLY A 273 -3.71 33.01 7.78
C GLY A 273 -2.55 34.02 7.70
N ILE A 274 -1.63 33.84 6.75
CA ILE A 274 -0.52 34.76 6.50
C ILE A 274 -1.04 36.13 6.08
N ALA A 275 -2.03 36.20 5.19
CA ALA A 275 -2.63 37.45 4.75
C ALA A 275 -3.30 38.21 5.90
N LEU A 276 -4.09 37.51 6.74
CA LEU A 276 -4.74 38.09 7.91
C LEU A 276 -3.72 38.59 8.94
N LEU A 277 -2.67 37.81 9.20
CA LEU A 277 -1.61 38.19 10.14
C LEU A 277 -0.82 39.40 9.64
N GLY A 278 -0.48 39.44 8.35
CA GLY A 278 0.15 40.60 7.72
C GLY A 278 -0.73 41.85 7.81
N PHE A 279 -2.03 41.72 7.54
CA PHE A 279 -2.98 42.81 7.66
C PHE A 279 -3.12 43.32 9.11
N PHE A 280 -3.16 42.41 10.08
CA PHE A 280 -3.22 42.75 11.50
C PHE A 280 -1.95 43.47 11.97
N LEU A 281 -0.77 43.02 11.54
CA LEU A 281 0.50 43.69 11.84
C LEU A 281 0.55 45.11 11.28
N ILE A 282 0.05 45.33 10.05
CA ILE A 282 -0.06 46.68 9.47
C ILE A 282 -0.91 47.57 10.37
N PHE A 283 -2.03 47.08 10.92
CA PHE A 283 -2.84 47.88 11.84
C PHE A 283 -2.14 48.19 13.15
N ILE A 284 -1.39 47.25 13.74
CA ILE A 284 -0.59 47.52 14.95
C ILE A 284 0.45 48.61 14.66
N PHE A 285 1.20 48.48 13.55
CA PHE A 285 2.17 49.50 13.15
C PHE A 285 1.52 50.87 12.93
N LEU A 286 0.34 50.93 12.30
CA LEU A 286 -0.41 52.17 12.14
C LEU A 286 -0.93 52.72 13.49
N TYR A 287 -1.33 51.87 14.42
CA TYR A 287 -1.77 52.31 15.74
C TYR A 287 -0.59 52.87 16.57
N ASP A 288 0.56 52.20 16.58
CA ASP A 288 1.69 52.62 17.42
C ASP A 288 2.52 53.75 16.82
N PHE A 289 2.65 53.82 15.49
CA PHE A 289 3.60 54.72 14.81
C PHE A 289 2.95 55.77 13.89
N SER A 290 1.63 55.76 13.70
CA SER A 290 0.91 56.77 12.91
C SER A 290 0.21 57.80 13.81
N PRO A 291 -0.01 59.05 13.36
CA PRO A 291 -0.78 60.06 14.11
C PRO A 291 -2.21 59.64 14.49
N LEU A 292 -2.74 58.55 13.91
CA LEU A 292 -4.04 57.96 14.29
C LEU A 292 -4.07 57.40 15.72
N GLY A 293 -3.00 56.75 16.21
CA GLY A 293 -2.97 56.21 17.58
C GLY A 293 -3.05 57.31 18.63
N ASN A 294 -2.29 58.39 18.44
CA ASN A 294 -2.35 59.59 19.28
C ASN A 294 -3.73 60.28 19.23
N LEU A 295 -4.42 60.22 18.08
CA LEU A 295 -5.75 60.80 17.91
C LEU A 295 -6.85 59.98 18.62
N LEU A 296 -6.77 58.64 18.56
CA LEU A 296 -7.65 57.73 19.30
C LEU A 296 -7.44 57.84 20.82
N ARG A 297 -6.17 57.88 21.27
CA ARG A 297 -5.83 58.07 22.68
C ARG A 297 -6.28 59.44 23.20
N ARG A 298 -6.24 60.50 22.37
CA ARG A 298 -6.82 61.81 22.71
C ARG A 298 -8.34 61.78 22.82
N ARG A 299 -9.04 61.05 21.96
CA ARG A 299 -10.51 60.92 22.02
C ARG A 299 -10.97 60.14 23.25
N SER A 300 -10.33 59.02 23.58
CA SER A 300 -10.69 58.23 24.78
C SER A 300 -10.40 58.99 26.07
N LYS A 301 -9.31 59.77 26.12
CA LYS A 301 -9.02 60.65 27.27
C LYS A 301 -10.07 61.76 27.43
N LYS A 302 -10.53 62.34 26.32
CA LYS A 302 -11.61 63.35 26.33
C LYS A 302 -12.95 62.82 26.83
N THR A 303 -13.28 61.56 26.56
CA THR A 303 -14.52 60.94 27.09
C THR A 303 -14.43 60.64 28.58
N ILE A 304 -13.26 60.24 29.10
CA ILE A 304 -13.07 60.02 30.55
C ILE A 304 -13.13 61.35 31.32
N GLU A 305 -12.55 62.41 30.76
CA GLU A 305 -12.57 63.77 31.34
C GLU A 305 -13.98 64.40 31.32
N VAL A 306 -14.88 63.92 30.44
CA VAL A 306 -16.30 64.33 30.41
C VAL A 306 -17.15 63.52 31.41
N ASP A 307 -16.83 62.25 31.64
CA ASP A 307 -17.50 61.43 32.67
C ASP A 307 -17.05 61.78 34.10
N GLU A 308 -15.78 62.16 34.32
CA GLU A 308 -15.31 62.67 35.61
C GLU A 308 -15.96 64.01 35.99
N ASN A 309 -16.26 64.87 34.99
CA ASN A 309 -16.96 66.14 35.21
C ASN A 309 -18.48 66.00 35.40
N MET A 310 -19.06 64.80 35.20
CA MET A 310 -20.50 64.57 35.37
C MET A 310 -20.89 64.07 36.77
N ASN A 311 -19.92 63.86 37.68
CA ASN A 311 -20.18 63.36 39.04
C ASN A 311 -19.93 64.38 40.17
N GLU A 312 -19.72 65.66 39.85
CA GLU A 312 -19.51 66.73 40.84
C GLU A 312 -20.72 67.68 40.97
N GLU A 313 -21.90 67.15 41.27
CA GLU A 313 -22.95 67.92 41.97
C GLU A 313 -23.54 67.02 43.07
N MET A 314 -22.95 67.09 44.27
CA MET A 314 -23.50 66.50 45.49
C MET A 314 -24.50 67.47 46.14
N PRO A 315 -25.68 67.00 46.59
CA PRO A 315 -26.52 67.78 47.48
C PRO A 315 -25.92 67.78 48.91
N GLU A 316 -25.90 68.97 49.51
CA GLU A 316 -25.72 69.22 50.93
C GLU A 316 -26.58 68.28 51.79
N LEU A 317 -25.96 67.46 52.65
CA LEU A 317 -25.96 67.57 54.13
C LEU A 317 -25.82 66.21 54.86
N TYR A 318 -25.01 66.27 55.93
CA TYR A 318 -24.78 65.34 57.04
C TYR A 318 -23.74 64.20 56.90
N ASP A 319 -22.50 64.57 57.25
CA ASP A 319 -21.86 64.26 58.55
C ASP A 319 -20.84 63.11 58.66
N LYS A 320 -19.72 63.48 59.31
CA LYS A 320 -18.67 62.66 59.93
C LYS A 320 -17.73 61.91 58.97
N SER A 321 -16.44 61.82 59.22
CA SER A 321 -15.51 62.42 60.18
C SER A 321 -14.17 61.80 59.80
N GLU A 322 -13.15 62.64 59.69
CA GLU A 322 -11.76 62.31 60.03
C GLU A 322 -11.05 61.08 59.40
N ASN A 323 -9.92 61.45 58.78
CA ASN A 323 -8.63 60.77 58.82
C ASN A 323 -8.30 59.73 57.74
N GLY A 324 -7.32 60.13 56.91
CA GLY A 324 -6.26 59.22 56.48
C GLY A 324 -5.89 59.28 55.01
N LYS A 325 -5.33 60.39 54.50
CA LYS A 325 -4.40 60.26 53.36
C LYS A 325 -2.98 60.03 53.88
N PRO A 326 -2.30 58.96 53.43
CA PRO A 326 -0.90 58.73 53.73
C PRO A 326 -0.06 59.59 52.78
N TYR A 327 0.78 60.46 53.32
CA TYR A 327 1.75 61.21 52.52
C TYR A 327 3.15 60.79 52.96
N ILE A 328 3.85 60.10 52.06
CA ILE A 328 5.29 60.01 52.10
C ILE A 328 5.80 60.77 50.89
N THR A 329 6.15 62.03 51.12
CA THR A 329 6.97 62.85 50.23
C THR A 329 8.43 62.67 50.65
N TYR A 330 9.31 62.41 49.68
CA TYR A 330 10.75 62.54 49.88
C TYR A 330 11.27 63.62 48.95
N HIS A 331 11.81 64.70 49.51
CA HIS A 331 12.98 65.34 48.95
C HIS A 331 13.86 65.95 50.05
N SER A 332 15.15 65.84 49.77
CA SER A 332 16.34 66.00 50.59
C SER A 332 16.65 67.43 51.06
N VAL A 333 16.89 67.52 52.38
CA VAL A 333 17.92 68.25 53.17
C VAL A 333 18.59 69.54 52.63
N SER A 334 18.59 70.57 53.49
CA SER A 334 19.76 71.23 54.14
C SER A 334 19.76 72.76 54.04
N HIS A 335 19.57 73.45 55.18
CA HIS A 335 20.62 74.17 55.91
C HIS A 335 20.10 74.80 57.20
#